data_AF-A0A0R3SV00-F1
#
_entry.id   AF-A0A0R3SV00-F1
#
_cell.length_a   1.000
_cell.length_b   1.000
_cell.length_c   1.000
_cell.angle_alpha   90.00
_cell.angle_beta   90.00
_cell.angle_gamma   90.00
#
_symmetry.space_group_name_H-M   'P 1'
#
loop_
_entity.id
_entity.type
_entity.pdbx_description
1 polymer ?
#
loop_
_entity_poly.entity_id
_entity_poly.type
_entity_poly.pdbx_seq_one_letter_code
_entity_poly.pdbx_strand_id
1 'polypeptide(L)'
;MHKNRPYFNWTHFIIGTLAHVISIPTIMLGLRMPAAGVQLRSLNYPLWILIFFVIFQFIVELTLEIHGCIHYRRNKQKKLTYRNEVEQYQNAVRVGGVPIPRPVEPEPSGRLFKYFMISLHATVAAIVTVVLIIIIAVN
;
A
#
# COMPACT_ATOMS: atom_id res chain seq x y z
N MET A 1 21.87 2.41 6.62
CA MET A 1 20.72 1.47 6.45
C MET A 1 19.83 1.65 7.68
N HIS A 2 18.73 2.40 7.58
CA HIS A 2 17.96 2.78 8.78
C HIS A 2 17.35 1.55 9.44
N LYS A 3 17.81 1.25 10.66
CA LYS A 3 17.44 0.09 11.50
C LYS A 3 15.93 0.03 11.79
N ASN A 4 15.22 1.15 11.57
CA ASN A 4 13.84 1.36 12.01
C ASN A 4 12.77 1.10 10.92
N ARG A 5 13.17 0.81 9.67
CA ARG A 5 12.23 0.49 8.57
C ARG A 5 11.18 -0.59 8.93
N PRO A 6 11.54 -1.73 9.55
CA PRO A 6 10.54 -2.75 9.91
C PRO A 6 9.56 -2.25 10.98
N TYR A 7 10.02 -1.48 11.95
CA TYR A 7 9.15 -0.88 12.97
C TYR A 7 8.20 0.15 12.36
N PHE A 8 8.71 1.02 11.49
CA PHE A 8 7.87 1.97 10.76
C PHE A 8 6.81 1.29 9.90
N ASN A 9 7.14 0.18 9.22
CA ASN A 9 6.18 -0.57 8.42
C ASN A 9 5.07 -1.18 9.28
N TRP A 10 5.44 -1.76 10.42
CA TRP A 10 4.49 -2.32 11.37
C TRP A 10 3.60 -1.25 12.02
N THR A 11 4.18 -0.11 12.39
CA THR A 11 3.42 1.04 12.92
C THR A 11 2.49 1.62 11.86
N HIS A 12 2.94 1.75 10.61
CA HIS A 12 2.10 2.21 9.50
C HIS A 12 0.93 1.25 9.24
N PHE A 13 1.18 -0.06 9.31
CA PHE A 13 0.13 -1.08 9.20
C PHE A 13 -0.91 -0.98 10.34
N ILE A 14 -0.46 -0.82 11.59
CA ILE A 14 -1.37 -0.66 12.74
C ILE A 14 -2.20 0.62 12.62
N ILE A 15 -1.55 1.75 12.32
CA ILE A 15 -2.23 3.04 12.18
C ILE A 15 -3.21 3.00 11.01
N GLY A 16 -2.83 2.40 9.88
CA GLY A 16 -3.72 2.20 8.73
C GLY A 16 -4.94 1.34 9.08
N THR A 17 -4.72 0.23 9.78
CA THR A 17 -5.80 -0.65 10.25
C THR A 17 -6.75 0.09 11.19
N LEU A 18 -6.21 0.85 12.15
CA LEU A 18 -7.02 1.65 13.08
C LEU A 18 -7.82 2.74 12.34
N ALA A 19 -7.22 3.41 11.36
CA ALA A 19 -7.91 4.41 10.55
C ALA A 19 -9.10 3.80 9.79
N HIS A 20 -8.95 2.59 9.24
CA HIS A 20 -10.04 1.88 8.56
C HIS A 20 -11.15 1.43 9.51
N VAL A 21 -10.80 0.96 10.71
CA VAL A 21 -11.79 0.61 11.74
C VAL A 21 -12.57 1.84 12.21
N ILE A 22 -11.91 2.99 12.34
CA ILE A 22 -12.54 4.26 12.75
C ILE A 22 -13.35 4.87 11.59
N SER A 23 -12.96 4.64 10.34
CA SER A 23 -13.66 5.10 9.14
C SER A 23 -15.13 4.64 9.11
N ILE A 24 -15.42 3.38 9.48
CA ILE A 24 -16.79 2.85 9.47
C ILE A 24 -17.73 3.65 10.41
N PRO A 25 -17.43 3.83 11.72
CA PRO A 25 -18.17 4.73 12.59
C PRO A 25 -18.25 6.17 12.08
N THR A 26 -17.16 6.73 11.54
CA THR A 26 -17.15 8.11 11.04
C THR A 26 -18.10 8.29 9.87
N ILE A 27 -18.16 7.35 8.93
CA ILE A 27 -19.10 7.39 7.82
C ILE A 27 -20.54 7.17 8.33
N MET A 28 -20.75 6.26 9.28
CA MET A 28 -22.07 6.06 9.91
C MET A 28 -22.60 7.33 10.59
N LEU A 29 -21.73 8.08 11.26
CA LEU A 29 -22.09 9.36 11.86
C LEU A 29 -22.32 10.44 10.80
N GLY A 30 -21.45 10.51 9.78
CA GLY A 30 -21.54 11.48 8.69
C GLY A 30 -22.84 11.39 7.89
N LEU A 31 -23.25 10.17 7.52
CA LEU A 31 -24.49 9.92 6.78
C LEU A 31 -25.76 10.11 7.62
N ARG A 32 -25.64 10.22 8.95
CA ARG A 32 -26.74 10.51 9.86
C ARG A 32 -26.85 12.00 10.23
N MET A 33 -25.90 12.84 9.80
CA MET A 33 -25.96 14.26 10.09
C MET A 33 -27.07 14.95 9.29
N PRO A 34 -28.00 15.69 9.92
CA PRO A 34 -29.10 16.38 9.24
C PRO A 34 -28.64 17.41 8.19
N ALA A 35 -27.44 17.98 8.38
CA ALA A 35 -26.83 18.95 7.50
C ALA A 35 -26.24 18.35 6.21
N ALA A 36 -26.12 17.02 6.12
CA ALA A 36 -25.61 16.36 4.92
C ALA A 36 -26.62 16.38 3.76
N GLY A 37 -27.87 16.82 3.98
CA GLY A 37 -28.92 16.95 2.95
C GLY A 37 -29.45 15.62 2.40
N VAL A 38 -28.63 14.57 2.44
CA VAL A 38 -28.96 13.22 2.01
C VAL A 38 -29.57 12.47 3.19
N GLN A 39 -30.88 12.59 3.37
CA GLN A 39 -31.62 11.73 4.30
C GLN A 39 -31.69 10.32 3.71
N LEU A 40 -30.60 9.55 3.82
CA LEU A 40 -30.57 8.11 3.55
C LEU A 40 -31.40 7.37 4.61
N ARG A 41 -32.70 7.61 4.66
CA ARG A 41 -33.62 7.00 5.62
C ARG A 41 -33.77 5.49 5.37
N SER A 42 -33.40 5.01 4.17
CA SER A 42 -33.31 3.60 3.77
C SER A 42 -31.86 3.09 3.84
N LEU A 43 -31.36 2.95 5.06
CA LEU A 43 -29.93 2.89 5.41
C LEU A 43 -29.28 1.49 5.29
N ASN A 44 -29.64 0.66 4.30
CA ASN A 44 -29.09 -0.71 4.22
C ASN A 44 -28.04 -0.87 3.12
N TYR A 45 -28.37 -0.59 1.85
CA TYR A 45 -27.53 -0.99 0.72
C TYR A 45 -26.16 -0.29 0.64
N PRO A 46 -26.04 1.05 0.79
CA PRO A 46 -24.75 1.74 0.66
C PRO A 46 -23.78 1.41 1.79
N LEU A 47 -24.32 1.13 2.98
CA LEU A 47 -23.56 0.78 4.17
C LEU A 47 -22.87 -0.58 4.00
N TRP A 48 -23.59 -1.58 3.48
CA TRP A 48 -23.02 -2.90 3.19
C TRP A 48 -21.93 -2.85 2.12
N ILE A 49 -22.10 -2.02 1.09
CA ILE A 49 -21.07 -1.81 0.05
C ILE A 49 -19.79 -1.22 0.65
N LEU A 50 -19.93 -0.21 1.53
CA LEU A 50 -18.78 0.40 2.22
C LEU A 50 -18.09 -0.58 3.17
N ILE A 51 -18.84 -1.36 3.95
CA ILE A 51 -18.27 -2.39 4.83
C ILE A 51 -17.46 -3.41 4.01
N PHE A 52 -18.02 -3.89 2.89
CA PHE A 52 -17.32 -4.84 2.03
C PHE A 52 -16.06 -4.23 1.42
N PHE A 53 -16.13 -2.96 0.97
CA PHE A 53 -14.97 -2.26 0.44
C PHE A 53 -13.84 -2.11 1.46
N VAL A 54 -14.16 -1.80 2.72
CA VAL A 54 -13.18 -1.71 3.80
C VAL A 54 -12.54 -3.07 4.10
N ILE A 55 -13.33 -4.15 4.12
CA ILE A 55 -12.80 -5.52 4.28
C ILE A 55 -11.86 -5.87 3.12
N PHE A 56 -12.25 -5.57 1.87
CA PHE A 56 -11.41 -5.78 0.70
C PHE A 56 -10.09 -4.99 0.79
N GLN A 57 -10.15 -3.71 1.16
CA GLN A 57 -8.96 -2.89 1.38
C GLN A 57 -8.05 -3.52 2.44
N PHE A 58 -8.61 -3.94 3.57
CA PHE A 58 -7.85 -4.58 4.64
C PHE A 58 -7.12 -5.84 4.14
N ILE A 59 -7.78 -6.68 3.34
CA ILE A 59 -7.18 -7.87 2.74
C ILE A 59 -6.03 -7.49 1.79
N VAL A 60 -6.21 -6.45 0.97
CA VAL A 60 -5.18 -5.94 0.05
C VAL A 60 -3.95 -5.44 0.81
N GLU A 61 -4.14 -4.62 1.84
CA GLU A 61 -3.07 -4.06 2.67
C GLU A 61 -2.33 -5.17 3.43
N LEU A 62 -3.07 -6.11 4.02
CA LEU A 62 -2.49 -7.27 4.70
C LEU A 62 -1.65 -8.13 3.74
N THR A 63 -2.16 -8.37 2.53
CA THR A 63 -1.44 -9.16 1.51
C THR A 63 -0.16 -8.47 1.06
N LEU A 64 -0.20 -7.15 0.84
CA LEU A 64 0.98 -6.36 0.48
C LEU A 64 2.04 -6.34 1.59
N GLU A 65 1.61 -6.28 2.85
CA GLU A 65 2.49 -6.26 4.02
C GLU A 65 3.15 -7.62 4.26
N ILE A 66 2.38 -8.71 4.18
CA ILE A 66 2.91 -10.08 4.25
C ILE A 66 3.91 -10.32 3.12
N HIS A 67 3.56 -9.96 1.89
CA HIS A 67 4.45 -10.09 0.74
C HIS A 67 5.71 -9.22 0.91
N GLY A 68 5.58 -8.01 1.47
CA GLY A 68 6.68 -7.14 1.84
C GLY A 68 7.64 -7.80 2.84
N CYS A 69 7.10 -8.44 3.88
CA CYS A 69 7.86 -9.17 4.90
C CYS A 69 8.59 -10.40 4.33
N ILE A 70 7.92 -11.21 3.50
CA ILE A 70 8.51 -12.40 2.87
C ILE A 70 9.70 -12.00 1.98
N HIS A 71 9.53 -10.96 1.17
CA HIS A 71 10.58 -10.48 0.27
C HIS A 71 11.63 -9.59 0.95
N TYR A 72 11.43 -9.18 2.21
CA TYR A 72 12.35 -8.32 2.95
C TYR A 72 13.74 -8.93 3.07
N ARG A 73 13.86 -10.19 3.51
CA ARG A 73 15.16 -10.87 3.68
C ARG A 73 15.91 -11.01 2.35
N ARG A 74 15.21 -11.42 1.29
CA ARG A 74 15.78 -11.59 -0.06
C ARG A 74 16.23 -10.26 -0.66
N ASN A 75 15.41 -9.21 -0.55
CA ASN A 75 15.77 -7.88 -1.04
C ASN A 75 16.89 -7.23 -0.20
N LYS A 76 16.93 -7.49 1.11
CA LYS A 76 18.03 -7.05 1.99
C LYS A 76 19.37 -7.62 1.54
N GLN A 77 19.41 -8.91 1.19
CA GLN A 77 20.62 -9.58 0.76
C GLN A 77 21.09 -9.10 -0.61
N LYS A 78 20.19 -8.98 -1.60
CA LYS A 78 20.49 -8.37 -2.91
C LYS A 78 21.07 -6.95 -2.79
N LYS A 79 20.49 -6.14 -1.90
CA LYS A 79 20.96 -4.77 -1.64
C LYS A 79 22.33 -4.73 -0.97
N LEU A 80 22.63 -5.70 -0.10
CA LEU A 80 23.95 -5.81 0.52
C LEU A 80 25.01 -6.21 -0.51
N THR A 81 24.72 -7.19 -1.35
CA THR A 81 25.61 -7.61 -2.45
C THR A 81 25.90 -6.45 -3.40
N TYR A 82 24.87 -5.73 -3.87
CA TYR A 82 25.04 -4.55 -4.71
C TYR A 82 25.90 -3.46 -4.04
N ARG A 83 25.71 -3.21 -2.74
CA ARG A 83 26.53 -2.22 -2.02
C ARG A 83 28.01 -2.62 -2.01
N ASN A 84 28.31 -3.89 -1.80
CA ASN A 84 29.68 -4.39 -1.82
C ASN A 84 30.29 -4.29 -3.23
N GLU A 85 29.52 -4.59 -4.27
CA GLU A 85 29.95 -4.42 -5.68
C GLU A 85 30.24 -2.96 -6.03
N VAL A 86 29.40 -2.03 -5.58
CA VAL A 86 29.61 -0.57 -5.77
C VAL A 86 30.87 -0.10 -5.03
N GLU A 87 31.12 -0.58 -3.81
CA GLU A 87 32.32 -0.26 -3.05
C GLU A 87 33.58 -0.78 -3.74
N GLN A 88 33.55 -2.00 -4.27
CA GLN A 88 34.63 -2.58 -5.07
C GLN A 88 34.89 -1.78 -6.36
N TYR A 89 33.83 -1.40 -7.09
CA TYR A 89 33.94 -0.54 -8.26
C TYR A 89 34.58 0.81 -7.92
N GLN A 90 34.13 1.46 -6.84
CA GLN A 90 34.69 2.74 -6.39
C GLN A 90 36.17 2.64 -6.02
N ASN A 91 36.57 1.56 -5.34
CA ASN A 91 37.96 1.31 -4.98
C ASN A 91 38.82 1.06 -6.22
N ALA A 92 38.34 0.27 -7.19
CA ALA A 92 39.07 0.02 -8.43
C ALA A 92 39.27 1.27 -9.28
N VAL A 93 38.25 2.14 -9.38
CA VAL A 93 38.34 3.43 -10.06
C VAL A 93 39.36 4.36 -9.36
N ARG A 94 39.39 4.38 -8.02
CA ARG A 94 40.33 5.20 -7.25
C ARG A 94 41.79 4.78 -7.42
N VAL A 95 42.06 3.48 -7.52
CA VAL A 95 43.42 2.93 -7.63
C VAL A 95 43.94 2.97 -9.08
N GLY A 96 43.13 3.41 -10.05
CA GLY A 96 43.53 3.50 -11.45
C GLY A 96 43.72 2.14 -12.12
N GLY A 97 43.07 1.09 -11.59
CA GLY A 97 43.15 -0.28 -12.10
C GLY A 97 42.28 -0.53 -13.33
N VAL A 98 42.21 -1.79 -13.76
CA VAL A 98 41.43 -2.28 -14.91
C VAL A 98 40.00 -1.72 -14.89
N PRO A 99 39.43 -1.25 -16.03
CA PRO A 99 38.06 -0.76 -16.09
C PRO A 99 37.06 -1.87 -15.73
N ILE A 100 36.51 -1.80 -14.52
CA ILE A 100 35.44 -2.69 -14.06
C ILE A 100 34.10 -2.11 -14.57
N PRO A 101 33.18 -2.91 -15.12
CA PRO A 101 31.85 -2.44 -15.49
C PRO A 101 31.09 -1.94 -14.26
N ARG A 102 30.31 -0.87 -14.43
CA ARG A 102 29.51 -0.28 -13.34
C ARG A 102 28.46 -1.30 -12.86
N PRO A 103 28.37 -1.58 -11.54
CA PRO A 103 27.33 -2.46 -11.00
C PRO A 103 25.93 -1.93 -11.33
N VAL A 104 25.03 -2.81 -11.76
CA VAL A 104 23.64 -2.47 -12.10
C VAL A 104 22.78 -2.65 -10.85
N GLU A 105 21.93 -1.67 -10.54
CA GLU A 105 21.04 -1.76 -9.37
C GLU A 105 20.09 -2.97 -9.54
N PRO A 106 20.07 -3.92 -8.59
CA PRO A 106 19.27 -5.12 -8.72
C PRO A 106 17.78 -4.79 -8.61
N GLU A 107 16.98 -5.30 -9.54
CA GLU A 107 15.53 -5.11 -9.47
C GLU A 107 14.94 -5.75 -8.20
N PRO A 108 14.06 -5.05 -7.48
CA PRO A 108 13.44 -5.58 -6.27
C PRO A 108 12.55 -6.77 -6.60
N SER A 109 12.76 -7.88 -5.91
CA SER A 109 11.94 -9.08 -6.03
C SER A 109 10.50 -8.76 -5.62
N GLY A 110 9.52 -9.15 -6.44
CA GLY A 110 8.10 -8.97 -6.14
C GLY A 110 7.49 -7.62 -6.57
N ARG A 111 8.19 -6.85 -7.41
CA ARG A 111 7.71 -5.57 -7.94
C ARG A 111 6.41 -5.69 -8.73
N LEU A 112 6.29 -6.73 -9.56
CA LEU A 112 5.12 -6.95 -10.42
C LEU A 112 3.84 -7.18 -9.61
N PHE A 113 3.91 -8.01 -8.56
CA PHE A 113 2.78 -8.28 -7.68
C PHE A 113 2.29 -7.02 -6.96
N LYS A 114 3.21 -6.16 -6.51
CA LYS A 114 2.85 -4.89 -5.88
C LYS A 114 2.09 -3.97 -6.84
N TYR A 115 2.57 -3.82 -8.07
CA TYR A 115 1.89 -3.00 -9.07
C TYR A 115 0.52 -3.56 -9.44
N PHE A 116 0.41 -4.89 -9.60
CA PHE A 116 -0.87 -5.54 -9.84
C PHE A 116 -1.88 -5.27 -8.71
N MET A 117 -1.47 -5.47 -7.45
CA MET A 117 -2.34 -5.23 -6.28
C MET A 117 -2.77 -3.78 -6.16
N ILE A 118 -1.87 -2.81 -6.39
CA ILE A 118 -2.20 -1.37 -6.37
C ILE A 118 -3.17 -1.03 -7.50
N SER A 119 -2.94 -1.55 -8.71
CA SER A 119 -3.82 -1.33 -9.86
C SER A 119 -5.21 -1.91 -9.61
N LEU A 120 -5.29 -3.13 -9.08
CA LEU A 120 -6.54 -3.79 -8.71
C LEU A 120 -7.29 -2.96 -7.67
N HIS A 121 -6.60 -2.54 -6.62
CA HIS A 121 -7.16 -1.73 -5.56
C HIS A 121 -7.72 -0.40 -6.06
N ALA A 122 -6.93 0.35 -6.85
CA ALA A 122 -7.35 1.61 -7.43
C ALA A 122 -8.58 1.45 -8.34
N THR A 123 -8.64 0.36 -9.12
CA THR A 123 -9.77 0.08 -10.00
C THR A 123 -11.04 -0.19 -9.20
N VAL A 124 -10.97 -1.05 -8.17
CA VAL A 124 -12.12 -1.35 -7.31
C VAL A 124 -12.58 -0.10 -6.55
N ALA A 125 -11.65 0.70 -6.03
CA ALA A 125 -11.95 1.95 -5.33
C ALA A 125 -12.67 2.96 -6.25
N ALA A 126 -12.21 3.10 -7.50
CA ALA A 126 -12.84 3.98 -8.48
C ALA A 126 -14.27 3.53 -8.78
N ILE A 127 -14.49 2.23 -9.00
CA ILE A 127 -15.82 1.67 -9.26
C ILE A 127 -16.76 1.92 -8.07
N VAL A 128 -16.34 1.61 -6.85
CA VAL A 128 -17.15 1.82 -5.64
C VAL A 128 -17.50 3.29 -5.48
N THR A 129 -16.55 4.20 -5.73
CA THR A 129 -16.77 5.64 -5.67
C THR A 129 -17.82 6.09 -6.67
N VAL A 130 -17.72 5.66 -7.94
CA VAL A 130 -18.70 5.99 -8.99
C VAL A 130 -20.09 5.47 -8.63
N VAL A 131 -20.19 4.23 -8.15
CA VAL A 131 -21.46 3.62 -7.72
C VAL A 131 -22.09 4.42 -6.57
N LEU A 132 -21.31 4.80 -5.56
CA LEU A 132 -21.80 5.59 -4.44
C LEU A 132 -22.27 6.98 -4.89
N ILE A 133 -21.55 7.65 -5.79
CA ILE A 133 -21.96 8.94 -6.36
C ILE A 133 -23.31 8.81 -7.07
N ILE A 134 -23.48 7.77 -7.91
CA ILE A 134 -24.75 7.55 -8.63
C ILE A 134 -25.89 7.32 -7.63
N ILE A 135 -25.69 6.49 -6.61
CA ILE A 135 -26.71 6.20 -5.59
C ILE A 135 -27.10 7.49 -4.83
N ILE A 136 -26.15 8.38 -4.55
CA ILE A 136 -26.39 9.66 -3.87
C ILE A 136 -27.02 10.69 -4.80
N ALA A 137 -26.70 10.68 -6.10
CA ALA A 137 -27.21 11.66 -7.05
C ALA A 137 -28.62 11.32 -7.56
N VAL A 138 -28.99 10.03 -7.55
CA VAL A 138 -30.27 9.53 -8.04
C VAL A 138 -31.33 9.43 -6.93
N ASN A 139 -30.91 9.25 -5.67
CA ASN A 139 -31.80 9.33 -4.49
C ASN A 139 -31.79 10.71 -3.88
#